data_AF-A0A399EX17-F1
#
_entry.id   AF-A0A399EX17-F1
#
_cell.length_a   1.000
_cell.length_b   1.000
_cell.length_c   1.000
_cell.angle_alpha   90.00
_cell.angle_beta   90.00
_cell.angle_gamma   90.00
#
_symmetry.space_group_name_H-M   'P 1'
#
loop_
_entity.id
_entity.type
_entity.pdbx_description
1 polymer ?
#
loop_
_entity_poly.entity_id
_entity_poly.type
_entity_poly.pdbx_seq_one_letter_code
_entity_poly.pdbx_strand_id
1 'polypeptide(L)'
;MDVRDREHALEVAQTLLSRHPDAPDYVVRAALLHDSGKALRPYHPLERILVGLYSPPVPAEPLRSGIYGAWQVRRHHPEYAARRISDERVAAIVLEHHHPQSLWGRRLHAADQEF
;
A
#
# COMPACT_ATOMS: atom_id res chain seq x y z
N MET A 1 -7.37 -6.12 -6.14
CA MET A 1 -7.64 -4.81 -5.50
C MET A 1 -9.09 -4.49 -5.73
N ASP A 2 -9.73 -3.87 -4.73
CA ASP A 2 -11.05 -3.26 -4.90
C ASP A 2 -10.97 -2.14 -5.97
N VAL A 3 -12.08 -1.77 -6.60
CA VAL A 3 -12.15 -0.60 -7.48
C VAL A 3 -11.67 0.66 -6.76
N ARG A 4 -12.03 0.80 -5.48
CA ARG A 4 -11.61 1.92 -4.62
C ARG A 4 -10.11 1.98 -4.39
N ASP A 5 -9.46 0.82 -4.21
CA ASP A 5 -8.01 0.78 -4.03
C ASP A 5 -7.28 1.17 -5.34
N ARG A 6 -7.88 0.87 -6.50
CA ARG A 6 -7.31 1.26 -7.80
C ARG A 6 -7.47 2.75 -8.07
N GLU A 7 -8.62 3.32 -7.73
CA GLU A 7 -8.88 4.75 -7.82
C GLU A 7 -7.92 5.52 -6.90
N HIS A 8 -7.82 5.10 -5.62
CA HIS A 8 -6.85 5.62 -4.66
C HIS A 8 -5.42 5.63 -5.22
N ALA A 9 -4.95 4.50 -5.77
CA ALA A 9 -3.61 4.42 -6.34
C ALA A 9 -3.38 5.40 -7.52
N LEU A 10 -4.42 5.67 -8.32
CA LEU A 10 -4.35 6.66 -9.39
C LEU A 10 -4.32 8.08 -8.84
N GLU A 11 -5.10 8.38 -7.81
CA GLU A 11 -5.12 9.69 -7.14
C GLU A 11 -3.76 9.98 -6.49
N VAL A 12 -3.19 9.02 -5.78
CA VAL A 12 -1.84 9.12 -5.19
C VAL A 12 -0.78 9.36 -6.27
N ALA A 13 -0.82 8.60 -7.37
CA ALA A 13 0.13 8.77 -8.48
C ALA A 13 -0.01 10.14 -9.15
N GLN A 14 -1.23 10.63 -9.35
CA GLN A 14 -1.50 11.95 -9.92
C GLN A 14 -1.01 13.07 -8.99
N THR A 15 -1.32 13.00 -7.70
CA THR A 15 -0.86 13.97 -6.68
C THR A 15 0.66 13.99 -6.60
N LEU A 16 1.30 12.83 -6.67
CA LEU A 16 2.76 12.73 -6.67
C LEU A 16 3.37 13.40 -7.90
N LEU A 17 2.85 13.13 -9.11
CA LEU A 17 3.32 13.73 -10.35
C LEU A 17 3.04 15.24 -10.43
N SER A 18 1.91 15.69 -9.88
CA SER A 18 1.56 17.11 -9.79
C SER A 18 2.61 17.90 -8.99
N ARG A 19 3.10 17.32 -7.89
CA ARG A 19 4.04 17.99 -6.97
C ARG A 19 5.50 17.77 -7.33
N HIS A 20 5.78 16.64 -7.96
CA HIS A 20 7.12 16.21 -8.35
C HIS A 20 7.07 15.72 -9.80
N PRO A 21 6.99 16.63 -10.79
CA PRO A 21 6.94 16.25 -12.21
C PRO A 21 8.19 15.50 -12.68
N ASP A 22 9.29 15.61 -11.92
CA ASP A 22 10.56 14.93 -12.13
C ASP A 22 10.62 13.53 -11.49
N ALA A 23 9.51 13.02 -10.93
CA ALA A 23 9.44 11.71 -10.32
C ALA A 23 9.93 10.62 -11.29
N PRO A 24 10.94 9.81 -10.91
CA PRO A 24 11.38 8.70 -11.72
C PRO A 24 10.27 7.68 -11.99
N ASP A 25 10.34 6.98 -13.13
CA ASP A 25 9.35 5.95 -13.52
C ASP A 25 9.08 4.93 -12.41
N TYR A 26 10.13 4.44 -11.73
CA TYR A 26 9.97 3.44 -10.67
C TYR A 26 9.16 3.96 -9.48
N VAL A 27 9.16 5.28 -9.24
CA VAL A 27 8.38 5.90 -8.15
C VAL A 27 6.92 5.99 -8.54
N VAL A 28 6.61 6.37 -9.77
CA VAL A 28 5.23 6.41 -10.29
C VAL A 28 4.63 5.00 -10.30
N ARG A 29 5.41 4.01 -10.75
CA ARG A 29 5.01 2.60 -10.68
C ARG A 29 4.80 2.12 -9.25
N ALA A 30 5.65 2.56 -8.31
CA ALA A 30 5.46 2.26 -6.89
C ALA A 30 4.17 2.89 -6.35
N ALA A 31 3.85 4.12 -6.72
CA ALA A 31 2.59 4.77 -6.36
C ALA A 31 1.36 3.98 -6.85
N LEU A 32 1.40 3.50 -8.09
CA LEU A 32 0.31 2.68 -8.66
C LEU A 32 0.18 1.29 -8.00
N LEU A 33 1.25 0.78 -7.37
CA LEU A 33 1.33 -0.60 -6.89
C LEU A 33 1.43 -0.73 -5.35
N HIS A 34 1.58 0.38 -4.61
CA HIS A 34 1.87 0.36 -3.17
C HIS A 34 0.85 -0.47 -2.37
N ASP A 35 -0.40 -0.39 -2.80
CA ASP A 35 -1.55 -1.06 -2.19
C ASP A 35 -1.88 -2.45 -2.77
N SER A 36 -1.12 -2.92 -3.76
CA SER A 36 -1.43 -4.17 -4.45
C SER A 36 -1.45 -5.40 -3.54
N GLY A 37 -0.76 -5.35 -2.39
CA GLY A 37 -0.81 -6.38 -1.35
C GLY A 37 -2.19 -6.58 -0.73
N LYS A 38 -3.06 -5.55 -0.77
CA LYS A 38 -4.47 -5.64 -0.36
C LYS A 38 -5.26 -6.61 -1.24
N ALA A 39 -4.77 -6.93 -2.45
CA ALA A 39 -5.41 -7.88 -3.35
C ALA A 39 -5.32 -9.34 -2.89
N LEU A 40 -4.42 -9.70 -1.96
CA LEU A 40 -4.32 -11.09 -1.46
C LEU A 40 -5.59 -11.56 -0.75
N ARG A 41 -6.30 -10.61 -0.15
CA ARG A 41 -7.57 -10.88 0.50
C ARG A 41 -8.46 -9.66 0.31
N PRO A 42 -9.41 -9.71 -0.63
CA PRO A 42 -10.41 -8.68 -0.77
C PRO A 42 -11.11 -8.45 0.57
N TYR A 43 -11.24 -7.19 0.98
CA TYR A 43 -11.98 -6.86 2.20
C TYR A 43 -13.48 -7.06 1.99
N HIS A 44 -14.15 -7.61 3.00
CA HIS A 44 -15.56 -7.29 3.17
C HIS A 44 -15.72 -5.86 3.71
N PRO A 45 -16.74 -5.09 3.31
CA PRO A 45 -16.91 -3.69 3.74
C PRO A 45 -16.86 -3.50 5.26
N LEU A 46 -17.50 -4.39 6.02
CA LEU A 46 -17.49 -4.35 7.49
C LEU A 46 -16.10 -4.60 8.08
N GLU A 47 -15.33 -5.51 7.50
CA GLU A 47 -13.96 -5.76 7.95
C GLU A 47 -13.11 -4.52 7.75
N ARG A 48 -13.24 -3.82 6.61
CA ARG A 48 -12.50 -2.58 6.33
C ARG A 48 -12.74 -1.51 7.39
N ILE A 49 -13.98 -1.38 7.87
CA ILE A 49 -14.34 -0.46 8.96
C ILE A 49 -13.67 -0.91 10.27
N LEU A 50 -13.83 -2.18 10.65
CA LEU A 50 -13.32 -2.71 11.92
C LEU A 50 -11.79 -2.65 12.03
N VAL A 51 -11.07 -2.97 10.94
CA VAL A 51 -9.61 -2.87 10.93
C VAL A 51 -9.10 -1.42 10.93
N GLY A 52 -9.95 -0.46 10.55
CA GLY A 52 -9.69 0.96 10.71
C GLY A 52 -9.79 1.42 12.17
N LEU A 53 -10.72 0.86 12.94
CA LEU A 53 -10.97 1.22 14.35
C LEU A 53 -9.95 0.60 15.31
N TYR A 54 -9.49 -0.62 15.02
CA TYR A 54 -8.55 -1.33 15.87
C TYR A 54 -7.62 -2.19 15.01
N SER A 55 -6.31 -2.08 15.26
CA SER A 55 -5.27 -2.81 14.51
C SER A 55 -4.27 -3.43 15.49
N PRO A 56 -4.55 -4.64 16.03
CA PRO A 56 -3.66 -5.32 16.96
C PRO A 56 -2.35 -5.73 16.26
N PRO A 57 -1.28 -5.99 17.04
CA PRO A 57 -0.11 -6.68 16.49
C PRO A 57 -0.52 -8.09 16.05
N VAL A 58 -0.33 -8.39 14.76
CA VAL A 58 -0.57 -9.71 14.16
C VAL A 58 0.67 -10.11 13.33
N PRO A 59 1.06 -11.39 13.31
CA PRO A 59 2.16 -11.87 12.47
C PRO A 59 1.75 -11.82 10.99
N ALA A 60 2.73 -11.64 10.09
CA ALA A 60 2.48 -11.59 8.65
C ALA A 60 2.05 -12.95 8.06
N GLU A 61 2.48 -14.05 8.65
CA GLU A 61 2.22 -15.41 8.14
C GLU A 61 1.87 -16.37 9.29
N PRO A 62 1.09 -17.44 9.02
CA PRO A 62 0.36 -17.67 7.77
C PRO A 62 -0.83 -16.70 7.62
N LEU A 63 -1.14 -16.31 6.38
CA LEU A 63 -2.32 -15.48 6.08
C LEU A 63 -3.62 -16.24 6.47
N ARG A 64 -4.40 -15.66 7.38
CA ARG A 64 -5.66 -16.23 7.89
C ARG A 64 -6.88 -15.65 7.16
N SER A 65 -8.04 -16.29 7.37
CA SER A 65 -9.34 -15.77 6.95
C SER A 65 -9.98 -14.87 8.02
N GLY A 66 -11.15 -14.31 7.71
CA GLY A 66 -11.92 -13.42 8.59
C GLY A 66 -11.19 -12.14 9.04
N ILE A 67 -11.63 -11.57 10.17
CA ILE A 67 -11.11 -10.30 10.70
C ILE A 67 -9.61 -10.34 11.01
N TYR A 68 -9.08 -11.51 11.39
CA TYR A 68 -7.65 -11.69 11.63
C TYR A 68 -6.84 -11.50 10.35
N GLY A 69 -7.30 -12.11 9.25
CA GLY A 69 -6.73 -11.90 7.92
C GLY A 69 -6.83 -10.45 7.46
N ALA A 70 -7.93 -9.77 7.79
CA ALA A 70 -8.11 -8.36 7.50
C ALA A 70 -7.04 -7.49 8.22
N TRP A 71 -6.78 -7.75 9.51
CA TRP A 71 -5.70 -7.07 10.24
C TRP A 71 -4.32 -7.36 9.64
N GLN A 72 -4.07 -8.60 9.23
CA GLN A 72 -2.82 -8.97 8.58
C GLN A 72 -2.61 -8.18 7.29
N VAL A 73 -3.62 -8.13 6.40
CA VAL A 73 -3.54 -7.34 5.17
C VAL A 73 -3.36 -5.85 5.46
N ARG A 74 -4.11 -5.28 6.40
CA ARG A 74 -3.97 -3.86 6.73
C ARG A 74 -2.54 -3.52 7.17
N ARG A 75 -1.94 -4.36 8.00
CA ARG A 75 -0.60 -4.13 8.56
C ARG A 75 0.53 -4.44 7.57
N HIS A 76 0.41 -5.53 6.82
CA HIS A 76 1.51 -6.15 6.09
C HIS A 76 1.36 -6.10 4.57
N HIS A 77 0.35 -5.42 4.03
CA HIS A 77 0.22 -5.24 2.57
C HIS A 77 1.45 -4.61 1.90
N PRO A 78 2.27 -3.73 2.51
CA PRO A 78 3.52 -3.28 1.89
C PRO A 78 4.46 -4.45 1.61
N GLU A 79 4.65 -5.35 2.59
CA GLU A 79 5.48 -6.54 2.45
C GLU A 79 4.89 -7.52 1.43
N TYR A 80 3.58 -7.73 1.48
CA TYR A 80 2.89 -8.62 0.55
C TYR A 80 2.99 -8.16 -0.90
N ALA A 81 2.91 -6.85 -1.14
CA ALA A 81 3.10 -6.24 -2.44
C ALA A 81 4.56 -6.37 -2.89
N ALA A 82 5.51 -5.92 -2.06
CA ALA A 82 6.93 -5.90 -2.40
C ALA A 82 7.48 -7.28 -2.80
N ARG A 83 7.08 -8.36 -2.09
CA ARG A 83 7.48 -9.75 -2.42
C ARG A 83 7.02 -10.23 -3.81
N ARG A 84 6.09 -9.54 -4.46
CA ARG A 84 5.52 -9.90 -5.77
C ARG A 84 5.95 -8.96 -6.90
N ILE A 85 6.74 -7.93 -6.59
CA ILE A 85 7.23 -6.96 -7.56
C ILE A 85 8.65 -7.35 -7.95
N SER A 86 8.88 -7.59 -9.25
CA SER A 86 10.21 -8.00 -9.74
C SER A 86 11.22 -6.85 -9.83
N ASP A 87 10.76 -5.61 -9.98
CA ASP A 87 11.65 -4.44 -10.03
C ASP A 87 12.01 -4.02 -8.59
N GLU A 88 13.26 -4.27 -8.20
CA GLU A 88 13.75 -4.04 -6.83
C GLU A 88 13.57 -2.59 -6.35
N ARG A 89 13.69 -1.60 -7.25
CA ARG A 89 13.50 -0.19 -6.89
C ARG A 89 12.05 0.10 -6.58
N VAL A 90 11.13 -0.46 -7.37
CA VAL A 90 9.69 -0.36 -7.11
C VAL A 90 9.34 -1.07 -5.81
N ALA A 91 9.84 -2.30 -5.62
CA ALA A 91 9.61 -3.10 -4.43
C ALA A 91 10.11 -2.41 -3.15
N ALA A 92 11.28 -1.75 -3.20
CA ALA A 92 11.82 -1.01 -2.07
C ALA A 92 10.94 0.18 -1.65
N ILE A 93 10.49 0.99 -2.61
CA ILE A 93 9.59 2.13 -2.34
C ILE A 93 8.23 1.64 -1.81
N VAL A 94 7.69 0.58 -2.40
CA VAL A 94 6.45 -0.04 -1.93
C VAL A 94 6.61 -0.61 -0.52
N LEU A 95 7.75 -1.21 -0.18
CA LEU A 95 7.95 -1.79 1.15
C LEU A 95 7.94 -0.73 2.25
N GLU A 96 8.53 0.44 2.00
CA GLU A 96 8.67 1.49 3.00
C GLU A 96 7.48 2.48 3.07
N HIS A 97 6.43 2.32 2.26
CA HIS A 97 5.41 3.38 2.15
C HIS A 97 4.61 3.67 3.44
N HIS A 98 4.57 2.73 4.40
CA HIS A 98 4.05 2.99 5.75
C HIS A 98 5.08 3.63 6.69
N HIS A 99 6.37 3.39 6.45
CA HIS A 99 7.50 3.79 7.30
C HIS A 99 8.63 4.35 6.43
N PRO A 100 8.43 5.53 5.83
CA PRO A 100 9.27 6.00 4.74
C PRO A 100 10.69 6.35 5.20
N GLN A 101 11.71 5.79 4.54
CA GLN A 101 13.12 6.05 4.84
C GLN A 101 13.80 6.85 3.73
N SER A 102 13.49 6.56 2.46
CA SER A 102 14.03 7.31 1.32
C SER A 102 13.29 8.64 1.06
N LEU A 103 13.89 9.50 0.23
CA LEU A 103 13.22 10.73 -0.22
C LEU A 103 11.90 10.42 -0.93
N TRP A 104 11.90 9.44 -1.83
CA TRP A 104 10.73 9.09 -2.63
C TRP A 104 9.69 8.33 -1.81
N GLY A 105 10.12 7.51 -0.84
CA GLY A 105 9.22 6.92 0.15
C GLY A 105 8.48 7.98 0.94
N ARG A 106 9.17 9.03 1.42
CA ARG A 106 8.52 10.14 2.16
C ARG A 106 7.53 10.91 1.31
N ARG A 107 7.87 11.18 0.05
CA ARG A 107 6.98 11.88 -0.90
C ARG A 107 5.76 11.04 -1.26
N LEU A 108 5.94 9.73 -1.47
CA LEU A 108 4.85 8.80 -1.69
C LEU A 108 3.93 8.75 -0.46
N HIS A 109 4.50 8.56 0.73
CA HIS A 109 3.73 8.53 1.98
C HIS A 109 2.93 9.81 2.20
N ALA A 110 3.53 10.99 1.91
CA ALA A 110 2.82 12.25 2.02
C ALA A 110 1.64 12.37 1.04
N ALA A 111 1.78 11.86 -0.19
CA ALA A 111 0.68 11.83 -1.16
C ALA A 111 -0.42 10.81 -0.77
N ASP A 112 -0.03 9.69 -0.17
CA ASP A 112 -0.94 8.64 0.30
C ASP A 112 -1.82 9.08 1.47
N GLN A 113 -1.29 9.90 2.39
CA GLN A 113 -2.03 10.40 3.56
C GLN A 113 -3.12 11.44 3.25
N GLU A 114 -3.30 11.84 1.99
CA GLU A 114 -4.32 12.83 1.58
C GLU A 114 -5.68 12.21 1.26
N PHE A 115 -5.75 10.89 1.19
CA PHE A 115 -6.93 10.11 0.82
C PHE A 115 -7.24 9.07 1.92
#